data_AF-T1BLU8-F1
#
_entry.id   AF-T1BLU8-F1
#
_cell.length_a   1.000
_cell.length_b   1.000
_cell.length_c   1.000
_cell.angle_alpha   90.00
_cell.angle_beta   90.00
_cell.angle_gamma   90.00
#
_symmetry.space_group_name_H-M   'P 1'
#
loop_
_entity.id
_entity.type
_entity.pdbx_description
1 polymer ?
#
loop_
_entity_poly.entity_id
_entity_poly.type
_entity_poly.pdbx_seq_one_letter_code
_entity_poly.pdbx_strand_id
1 'polypeptide(L)' 'NDIVKETGGNVKEVHVRILSQIGKPVDEPQVASLQILPADGVKLGQVRADAEAVANSWFEKIDTIPQKLLTDKITVF' A
#
# COMPACT_ATOMS: atom_id res chain seq x y z
N ASN A 1 -4.71 -5.81 2.31
CA ASN A 1 -5.01 -6.27 0.93
C ASN A 1 -5.86 -5.26 0.18
N ASP A 2 -5.67 -3.96 0.39
CA ASP A 2 -6.65 -2.98 -0.09
C ASP A 2 -6.47 -2.67 -1.57
N ILE A 3 -5.23 -2.66 -2.07
CA ILE A 3 -4.92 -2.52 -3.50
C ILE A 3 -5.63 -3.59 -4.34
N VAL A 4 -5.68 -4.84 -3.86
CA VAL A 4 -6.36 -5.95 -4.55
C VAL A 4 -7.89 -5.78 -4.54
N LYS A 5 -8.45 -5.24 -3.45
CA LYS A 5 -9.89 -5.02 -3.29
C LYS A 5 -10.37 -3.83 -4.13
N GLU A 6 -9.67 -2.71 -4.05
CA GLU A 6 -10.02 -1.45 -4.73
C GLU A 6 -9.86 -1.56 -6.24
N THR A 7 -8.92 -2.38 -6.74
CA THR A 7 -8.74 -2.61 -8.18
C THR A 7 -9.74 -3.63 -8.77
N GLY A 8 -10.73 -4.10 -8.00
CA GLY A 8 -11.81 -4.95 -8.50
C GLY A 8 -11.36 -6.31 -9.04
N GLY A 9 -10.24 -6.85 -8.56
CA GLY A 9 -9.69 -8.13 -9.04
C GLY A 9 -8.75 -8.00 -10.26
N ASN A 10 -8.42 -6.79 -10.68
CA ASN A 10 -7.45 -6.53 -11.76
C ASN A 10 -5.99 -6.79 -11.32
N VAL A 11 -5.74 -6.96 -10.03
CA VAL A 11 -4.45 -7.31 -9.45
C VAL A 11 -4.54 -8.67 -8.79
N LYS A 12 -3.71 -9.62 -9.24
CA LYS A 12 -3.59 -10.96 -8.64
C LYS A 12 -2.77 -10.91 -7.36
N GLU A 13 -1.64 -10.21 -7.40
CA GLU A 13 -0.71 -10.13 -6.28
C GLU A 13 -0.04 -8.76 -6.22
N VAL A 14 0.28 -8.31 -5.01
CA VAL A 14 1.05 -7.09 -4.79
C VAL A 14 2.04 -7.27 -3.65
N HIS A 15 3.30 -6.92 -3.88
CA HIS A 15 4.31 -6.80 -2.84
C HIS A 15 4.62 -5.32 -2.61
N VAL A 16 4.58 -4.90 -1.35
CA VAL A 16 4.86 -3.53 -0.94
C VAL A 16 6.16 -3.53 -0.15
N ARG A 17 7.09 -2.64 -0.51
CA ARG A 17 8.33 -2.38 0.23
C ARG A 17 8.43 -0.90 0.54
N ILE A 18 8.67 -0.56 1.81
CA ILE A 18 8.78 0.83 2.26
C ILE A 18 10.17 1.02 2.85
N LEU A 19 10.86 2.07 2.41
CA LEU A 19 12.17 2.48 2.90
C LEU A 19 12.07 3.89 3.48
N SER A 20 12.29 4.00 4.79
CA SER A 20 12.32 5.27 5.50
C SER A 20 13.70 5.94 5.42
N GLN A 21 13.75 7.24 5.68
CA GLN A 21 14.99 8.00 5.83
C GLN A 21 15.05 8.62 7.23
N ILE A 22 16.19 8.47 7.92
CA ILE A 22 16.40 9.11 9.23
C ILE A 22 16.27 10.63 9.08
N GLY A 23 15.49 11.24 9.98
CA GLY A 23 15.22 12.68 9.97
C GLY A 23 14.06 13.11 9.07
N LYS A 24 13.38 12.17 8.40
CA LYS A 24 12.12 12.43 7.70
C LYS A 24 10.90 11.94 8.48
N PRO A 25 9.73 12.57 8.30
CA PRO A 25 8.46 12.06 8.79
C PRO A 25 8.17 10.64 8.30
N VAL A 26 7.40 9.87 9.09
CA VAL A 26 7.08 8.45 8.79
C VAL A 26 6.12 8.28 7.61
N ASP A 27 5.33 9.30 7.31
CA ASP A 27 4.44 9.44 6.15
C ASP A 27 5.18 9.83 4.87
N GLU A 28 6.44 10.27 4.96
CA GLU A 28 7.30 10.62 3.83
C GLU A 28 8.46 9.62 3.65
N PRO A 29 8.19 8.40 3.17
CA PRO A 29 9.25 7.43 2.92
C PRO A 29 10.20 7.91 1.82
N GLN A 30 11.45 7.47 1.88
CA GLN A 30 12.41 7.69 0.79
C GLN A 30 11.94 6.98 -0.49
N VAL A 31 11.43 5.76 -0.34
CA VAL A 31 10.88 4.95 -1.42
C VAL A 31 9.72 4.10 -0.88
N ALA A 32 8.59 4.13 -1.57
CA ALA A 32 7.52 3.14 -1.44
C ALA A 32 7.39 2.40 -2.78
N SER A 33 7.85 1.15 -2.82
CA SER A 33 7.85 0.31 -4.02
C SER A 33 6.67 -0.65 -3.99
N LEU A 34 5.84 -0.59 -5.04
CA LEU A 34 4.74 -1.51 -5.27
C LEU A 34 5.10 -2.40 -6.48
N GLN A 35 5.23 -3.70 -6.24
CA GLN A 35 5.41 -4.70 -7.29
C GLN A 35 4.07 -5.40 -7.51
N ILE A 36 3.45 -5.15 -8.65
CA ILE A 36 2.08 -5.57 -8.95
C ILE A 36 2.12 -6.66 -10.01
N LEU A 37 1.47 -7.80 -9.73
CA LEU A 37 1.15 -8.83 -10.71
C LEU A 37 -0.30 -8.64 -11.19
N PRO A 38 -0.52 -8.09 -12.38
CA PRO A 38 -1.87 -7.88 -12.90
C PRO A 38 -2.57 -9.20 -13.26
N ALA A 39 -3.89 -9.17 -13.31
CA ALA A 39 -4.71 -10.27 -13.81
C ALA A 39 -4.56 -10.46 -15.33
N ASP A 40 -4.99 -11.61 -15.84
CA ASP A 40 -4.81 -11.96 -17.24
C ASP A 40 -5.58 -10.99 -18.15
N GLY A 41 -4.89 -10.37 -19.09
CA GLY A 41 -5.46 -9.37 -20.00
C GLY A 41 -5.49 -7.94 -19.45
N VAL A 42 -5.09 -7.70 -18.19
CA VAL A 42 -5.00 -6.35 -17.60
C VAL A 42 -3.61 -5.77 -17.83
N LYS A 43 -3.55 -4.51 -18.28
CA LYS A 43 -2.28 -3.79 -18.41
C LYS A 43 -1.93 -3.11 -17.09
N LEU A 44 -0.66 -3.16 -16.70
CA LEU A 44 -0.15 -2.50 -15.49
C LEU A 44 -0.52 -1.00 -15.43
N GLY A 45 -0.51 -0.31 -16.58
CA GLY A 45 -0.89 1.10 -16.65
C GLY A 45 -2.33 1.40 -16.23
N GLN A 46 -3.24 0.42 -16.29
CA GLN A 46 -4.63 0.60 -15.88
C GLN A 46 -4.79 0.57 -14.35
N VAL A 47 -3.97 -0.20 -13.64
CA VAL A 47 -4.06 -0.37 -12.18
C VAL A 47 -3.07 0.51 -11.41
N ARG A 48 -2.12 1.13 -12.12
CA ARG A 48 -1.06 1.93 -11.51
C ARG A 48 -1.59 3.11 -10.71
N ALA A 49 -2.47 3.92 -11.31
CA ALA A 49 -3.02 5.10 -10.67
C ALA A 49 -3.82 4.75 -9.41
N ASP A 50 -4.63 3.68 -9.49
CA ASP A 50 -5.42 3.19 -8.37
C ASP A 50 -4.52 2.69 -7.22
N ALA A 51 -3.49 1.90 -7.56
CA ALA A 51 -2.56 1.39 -6.56
C ALA A 51 -1.75 2.52 -5.88
N GLU A 52 -1.32 3.52 -6.64
CA GLU A 52 -0.66 4.73 -6.10
C GLU A 52 -1.61 5.53 -5.20
N ALA A 53 -2.87 5.72 -5.59
CA ALA A 53 -3.88 6.41 -4.79
C ALA A 53 -4.15 5.70 -3.45
N VAL A 54 -4.27 4.37 -3.45
CA VAL A 54 -4.45 3.57 -2.23
C VAL A 54 -3.23 3.68 -1.33
N ALA A 55 -2.01 3.60 -1.87
CA ALA A 55 -0.78 3.74 -1.09
C ALA A 55 -0.68 5.12 -0.43
N ASN A 56 -0.96 6.20 -1.18
CA ASN A 56 -0.96 7.56 -0.65
C ASN A 56 -2.01 7.76 0.45
N SER A 57 -3.23 7.23 0.26
CA SER A 57 -4.26 7.32 1.30
C SER A 57 -3.88 6.60 2.60
N TRP A 58 -3.05 5.55 2.51
CA TRP A 58 -2.51 4.88 3.70
C TRP A 58 -1.46 5.72 4.41
N PHE A 59 -0.59 6.44 3.68
CA PHE A 59 0.38 7.37 4.28
C PHE A 59 -0.32 8.57 4.95
N GLU A 60 -1.37 9.12 4.33
CA GLU A 60 -2.20 10.17 4.94
C GLU A 60 -2.88 9.74 6.25
N LYS A 61 -3.10 8.43 6.43
CA LYS A 61 -3.77 7.84 7.59
C LYS A 61 -2.81 7.07 8.49
N ILE A 62 -1.51 7.33 8.39
CA ILE A 62 -0.49 6.56 9.13
C ILE A 62 -0.68 6.65 10.65
N ASP A 63 -1.21 7.78 11.14
CA ASP A 63 -1.53 8.01 12.56
C ASP A 63 -2.59 7.05 13.12
N THR A 64 -3.35 6.38 12.24
CA THR A 64 -4.33 5.36 12.66
C THR A 64 -3.67 4.02 13.02
N ILE A 65 -2.43 3.78 12.57
CA ILE A 65 -1.73 2.52 12.80
C ILE A 65 -1.46 2.27 14.29
N PRO A 66 -0.90 3.22 15.07
CA PRO A 66 -0.74 3.05 16.52
C PRO A 66 -2.03 2.63 17.22
N GLN A 67 -3.17 3.24 16.88
CA GLN A 67 -4.46 2.91 17.48
C GLN A 67 -4.95 1.50 17.09
N LYS A 68 -4.69 1.08 15.84
CA LYS A 68 -5.02 -0.28 15.38
C LYS A 68 -4.12 -1.35 16.03
N LEU A 69 -2.86 -1.03 16.30
CA LEU A 69 -1.96 -1.91 17.06
C LEU A 69 -2.47 -2.09 18.49
N LEU A 70 -2.83 -1.00 19.17
CA LEU A 70 -3.34 -1.03 20.56
C LEU A 70 -4.70 -1.74 20.71
N THR A 71 -5.44 -1.92 19.62
CA THR A 71 -6.77 -2.56 19.62
C THR A 71 -6.73 -3.99 19.05
N ASP A 72 -5.55 -4.58 18.89
CA ASP A 72 -5.32 -5.92 18.34
C ASP A 72 -5.93 -6.12 16.94
N LYS A 73 -6.09 -5.04 16.16
CA LYS A 73 -6.63 -5.05 14.80
C LYS A 73 -5.57 -5.24 13.71
N ILE A 74 -4.32 -5.46 14.10
CA ILE A 74 -3.17 -5.68 13.21
C ILE A 74 -2.44 -6.94 13.65
N THR A 75 -2.15 -7.81 12.70
CA THR A 75 -1.29 -8.99 12.90
C THR A 75 0.18 -8.57 12.75
N VAL A 76 1.02 -8.99 13.70
CA VAL A 76 2.46 -8.66 13.72
C VAL A 76 3.37 -9.89 13.63
N PHE A 77 2.80 -11.11 13.65
CA PHE A 77 3.49 -12.40 13.49
C PHE A 77 2.50 -13.49 13.07
#